data_AF-A0A3R6YXF7-F1
#
_entry.id   AF-A0A3R6YXF7-F1
#
_cell.length_a   1.000
_cell.length_b   1.000
_cell.length_c   1.000
_cell.angle_alpha   90.00
_cell.angle_beta   90.00
_cell.angle_gamma   90.00
#
_symmetry.space_group_name_H-M   'P 1'
#
loop_
_entity.id
_entity.type
_entity.pdbx_description
1 polymer ?
#
loop_
_entity_poly.entity_id
_entity_poly.type
_entity_poly.pdbx_seq_one_letter_code
_entity_poly.pdbx_strand_id
1 'polypeptide(L)'
;MMAWNSTAKNCMRIDGFSRKALNGKKVSQRFQLLVESHRQYQAKSKFMSGSAQKETEKAVLLDELVALIDDNKVLKEEHQAVEEAAKDAKANATALIREEAMQRASKRKINNGEDDGSSTSKKKAFVDLQNAEIRLEQEKLEYKTKKHEADIHEQAEARKECAEMR
;
A
#
# COMPACT_ATOMS: atom_id res chain seq x y z
N MET A 1 -6.49 -22.76 -13.16
CA MET A 1 -6.78 -24.18 -13.48
C MET A 1 -5.73 -24.87 -14.35
N MET A 2 -5.06 -24.19 -15.28
CA MET A 2 -4.06 -24.84 -16.16
C MET A 2 -2.88 -25.47 -15.40
N ALA A 3 -2.35 -24.77 -14.38
CA ALA A 3 -1.30 -25.30 -13.51
C ALA A 3 -1.71 -26.64 -12.85
N TRP A 4 -2.90 -26.70 -12.23
CA TRP A 4 -3.39 -27.92 -11.60
C TRP A 4 -3.62 -29.07 -12.57
N ASN A 5 -4.04 -28.79 -13.81
CA ASN A 5 -4.15 -29.81 -14.85
C ASN A 5 -2.77 -30.33 -15.27
N SER A 6 -1.76 -29.46 -15.31
CA SER A 6 -0.37 -29.88 -15.56
C SER A 6 0.14 -30.78 -14.43
N THR A 7 -0.06 -30.37 -13.17
CA THR A 7 0.25 -31.21 -12.00
C THR A 7 -0.45 -32.56 -12.08
N ALA A 8 -1.73 -32.59 -12.46
CA ALA A 8 -2.47 -33.84 -12.61
C ALA A 8 -1.85 -34.78 -13.64
N LYS A 9 -1.46 -34.25 -14.80
CA LYS A 9 -0.75 -35.01 -15.84
C LYS A 9 0.58 -35.54 -15.33
N ASN A 10 1.35 -34.73 -14.61
CA ASN A 10 2.64 -35.15 -14.06
C ASN A 10 2.49 -36.26 -13.02
N CYS A 11 1.51 -36.17 -12.12
CA CYS A 11 1.23 -37.25 -11.16
C CYS A 11 0.88 -38.57 -11.86
N MET A 12 0.10 -38.52 -12.94
CA MET A 12 -0.28 -39.73 -13.69
C MET A 12 0.88 -40.36 -14.48
N ARG A 13 2.04 -39.67 -14.61
CA ARG A 13 3.26 -40.21 -15.23
C ARG A 13 4.15 -40.96 -14.25
N ILE A 14 3.89 -40.86 -12.95
CA ILE A 14 4.68 -41.54 -11.92
C ILE A 14 4.27 -43.00 -11.88
N ASP A 15 5.25 -43.90 -12.03
CA ASP A 15 5.01 -45.34 -11.94
C ASP A 15 4.49 -45.72 -10.54
N GLY A 16 3.54 -46.65 -10.49
CA GLY A 16 2.86 -47.02 -9.25
C GLY A 16 1.85 -46.00 -8.70
N PHE A 17 1.59 -44.87 -9.38
CA PHE A 17 0.58 -43.91 -8.93
C PHE A 17 -0.84 -44.48 -9.11
N SER A 18 -1.49 -44.84 -7.99
CA SER A 18 -2.71 -45.66 -7.98
C SER A 18 -4.01 -44.93 -8.38
N ARG A 19 -4.02 -43.59 -8.44
CA ARG A 19 -5.24 -42.82 -8.69
C ARG A 19 -5.53 -42.71 -10.19
N LYS A 20 -6.57 -43.41 -10.64
CA LYS A 20 -7.09 -43.31 -12.01
C LYS A 20 -7.89 -42.01 -12.20
N ALA A 21 -7.79 -41.40 -13.39
CA ALA A 21 -8.56 -40.22 -13.81
C ALA A 21 -8.43 -38.99 -12.88
N LEU A 22 -7.19 -38.56 -12.63
CA LEU A 22 -6.87 -37.34 -11.91
C LEU A 22 -7.05 -36.12 -12.82
N ASN A 23 -7.73 -35.07 -12.32
CA ASN A 23 -7.88 -33.80 -13.02
C ASN A 23 -7.51 -32.64 -12.10
N GLY A 24 -7.33 -31.44 -12.66
CA GLY A 24 -6.85 -30.29 -11.88
C GLY A 24 -7.73 -29.95 -10.68
N LYS A 25 -9.06 -30.12 -10.78
CA LYS A 25 -9.98 -29.86 -9.66
C LYS A 25 -9.73 -30.83 -8.50
N LYS A 26 -9.60 -32.13 -8.81
CA LYS A 26 -9.27 -33.17 -7.82
C LYS A 26 -7.90 -32.96 -7.20
N VAL A 27 -6.89 -32.55 -7.99
CA VAL A 27 -5.55 -32.23 -7.48
C VAL A 27 -5.61 -31.07 -6.52
N SER A 28 -6.23 -29.95 -6.92
CA SER A 28 -6.34 -28.76 -6.09
C SER A 28 -7.01 -29.07 -4.75
N GLN A 29 -8.13 -29.81 -4.77
CA GLN A 29 -8.84 -30.20 -3.55
C GLN A 29 -7.96 -31.09 -2.65
N ARG A 30 -7.26 -32.07 -3.23
CA ARG A 30 -6.37 -32.95 -2.46
C ARG A 30 -5.18 -32.21 -1.87
N PHE A 31 -4.62 -31.26 -2.62
CA PHE A 31 -3.54 -30.42 -2.14
C PHE A 31 -3.98 -29.58 -0.94
N GLN A 32 -5.18 -28.98 -0.99
CA GLN A 32 -5.74 -28.24 0.14
C GLN A 32 -5.91 -29.13 1.38
N LEU A 33 -6.44 -30.35 1.21
CA LEU A 33 -6.57 -31.31 2.32
C LEU A 33 -5.21 -31.74 2.89
N LEU A 34 -4.19 -31.88 2.04
CA LEU A 34 -2.83 -32.23 2.46
C LEU A 34 -2.23 -31.12 3.32
N VAL A 35 -2.34 -29.87 2.87
CA VAL A 35 -1.86 -28.69 3.61
C VAL A 35 -2.57 -28.56 4.95
N GLU A 36 -3.90 -28.68 4.95
CA GLU A 36 -4.72 -28.60 6.18
C GLU A 36 -4.32 -29.69 7.19
N SER A 37 -4.20 -30.93 6.73
CA SER A 37 -3.75 -32.04 7.57
C SER A 37 -2.35 -31.80 8.15
N HIS A 38 -1.45 -31.17 7.39
CA HIS A 38 -0.09 -30.87 7.86
C HIS A 38 -0.08 -29.74 8.89
N ARG A 39 -0.89 -28.70 8.71
CA ARG A 39 -1.06 -27.64 9.71
C ARG A 39 -1.58 -28.18 11.04
N GLN A 40 -2.53 -29.11 10.99
CA GLN A 40 -3.02 -29.80 12.19
C GLN A 40 -1.93 -30.65 12.85
N TYR A 41 -1.07 -31.27 12.06
CA TYR A 41 0.09 -32.00 12.55
C TYR A 41 1.11 -31.05 13.23
N GLN A 42 1.48 -29.93 12.60
CA GLN A 42 2.37 -28.93 13.21
C GLN A 42 1.80 -28.37 14.52
N ALA A 43 0.50 -28.06 14.54
CA ALA A 43 -0.18 -27.58 15.73
C ALA A 43 -0.09 -28.57 16.89
N LYS A 44 -0.28 -29.89 16.62
CA LYS A 44 -0.15 -30.94 17.64
C LYS A 44 1.31 -31.19 18.03
N SER A 45 2.23 -31.19 17.07
CA SER A 45 3.67 -31.41 17.29
C SER A 45 4.29 -30.32 18.18
N LYS A 46 3.84 -29.06 18.05
CA LYS A 46 4.25 -27.96 18.93
C LYS A 46 4.06 -28.26 20.42
N PHE A 47 3.05 -29.06 20.78
CA PHE A 47 2.77 -29.47 22.16
C PHE A 47 3.48 -30.77 22.58
N MET A 48 4.19 -31.44 21.66
CA MET A 48 4.92 -32.69 21.86
C MET A 48 6.45 -32.50 21.93
N SER A 49 6.90 -31.24 22.10
CA SER A 49 8.30 -30.86 22.25
C SER A 49 8.96 -31.69 23.35
N GLY A 50 10.01 -32.44 23.00
CA GLY A 50 10.75 -33.33 23.91
C GLY A 50 10.66 -34.82 23.56
N SER A 51 9.82 -35.20 22.60
CA SER A 51 9.85 -36.54 22.01
C SER A 51 10.81 -36.61 20.81
N ALA A 52 11.55 -37.71 20.66
CA ALA A 52 12.44 -37.95 19.53
C ALA A 52 11.61 -38.18 18.25
N GLN A 53 11.10 -37.09 17.67
CA GLN A 53 10.30 -37.14 16.46
C GLN A 53 11.25 -37.19 15.26
N LYS A 54 11.24 -38.31 14.54
CA LYS A 54 12.03 -38.47 13.32
C LYS A 54 11.45 -37.57 12.23
N GLU A 55 12.12 -36.47 11.94
CA GLU A 55 11.80 -35.67 10.76
C GLU A 55 11.97 -36.52 9.51
N THR A 56 10.96 -36.46 8.65
CA THR A 56 10.97 -37.15 7.35
C THR A 56 11.11 -36.09 6.27
N GLU A 57 11.74 -36.43 5.15
CA GLU A 57 11.85 -35.54 3.98
C GLU A 57 10.49 -34.98 3.55
N LYS A 58 9.43 -35.80 3.64
CA LYS A 58 8.04 -35.38 3.39
C LYS A 58 7.59 -34.26 4.34
N ALA A 59 7.93 -34.35 5.62
CA ALA A 59 7.53 -33.34 6.61
C ALA A 59 8.22 -32.01 6.30
N VAL A 60 9.52 -32.03 6.01
CA VAL A 60 10.31 -30.85 5.61
C VAL A 60 9.71 -30.18 4.37
N LEU A 61 9.43 -30.95 3.32
CA LEU A 61 8.80 -30.42 2.10
C LEU A 61 7.41 -29.81 2.36
N LEU A 62 6.65 -30.39 3.29
CA LEU A 62 5.34 -29.84 3.66
C LEU A 62 5.46 -28.57 4.51
N ASP A 63 6.49 -28.45 5.35
CA ASP A 63 6.79 -27.23 6.09
C ASP A 63 7.14 -26.08 5.13
N GLU A 64 8.02 -26.34 4.16
CA GLU A 64 8.39 -25.38 3.10
C GLU A 64 7.17 -24.97 2.26
N LEU A 65 6.33 -25.93 1.86
CA LEU A 65 5.10 -25.65 1.11
C LEU A 65 4.13 -24.77 1.90
N VAL A 66 3.98 -25.01 3.19
CA VAL A 66 3.12 -24.19 4.06
C VAL A 66 3.65 -22.76 4.13
N ALA A 67 4.96 -22.58 4.34
CA ALA A 67 5.59 -21.26 4.38
C ALA A 67 5.35 -20.49 3.06
N LEU A 68 5.61 -21.13 1.91
CA LEU A 68 5.38 -20.51 0.60
C LEU A 68 3.92 -20.10 0.38
N ILE A 69 2.95 -20.89 0.87
CA ILE A 69 1.53 -20.54 0.76
C ILE A 69 1.19 -19.32 1.60
N ASP A 70 1.71 -19.25 2.82
CA ASP A 70 1.45 -18.14 3.75
C ASP A 70 2.09 -16.84 3.24
N ASP A 71 3.34 -16.89 2.76
CA ASP A 71 4.01 -15.75 2.15
C ASP A 71 3.24 -15.24 0.92
N ASN A 72 2.79 -16.15 0.04
CA ASN A 72 1.98 -15.78 -1.11
C ASN A 72 0.62 -15.18 -0.73
N LYS A 73 0.07 -15.55 0.42
CA LYS A 73 -1.17 -14.97 0.92
C LYS A 73 -0.94 -13.54 1.39
N VAL A 74 0.11 -13.29 2.17
CA VAL A 74 0.50 -11.95 2.62
C VAL A 74 0.75 -11.03 1.42
N LEU A 75 1.55 -11.47 0.45
CA LEU A 75 1.83 -10.67 -0.77
C LEU A 75 0.56 -10.32 -1.55
N LYS A 76 -0.42 -11.22 -1.60
CA LYS A 76 -1.71 -10.94 -2.26
C LYS A 76 -2.55 -9.93 -1.51
N GLU A 77 -2.59 -10.04 -0.18
CA GLU A 77 -3.31 -9.10 0.68
C GLU A 77 -2.69 -7.70 0.58
N GLU A 78 -1.36 -7.59 0.59
CA GLU A 78 -0.64 -6.33 0.39
C GLU A 78 -0.95 -5.72 -0.98
N HIS A 79 -0.88 -6.52 -2.05
CA HIS A 79 -1.19 -6.04 -3.39
C HIS A 79 -2.65 -5.56 -3.50
N GLN A 80 -3.59 -6.27 -2.87
CA GLN A 80 -5.00 -5.86 -2.84
C GLN A 80 -5.19 -4.54 -2.09
N ALA A 81 -4.55 -4.39 -0.92
CA ALA A 81 -4.62 -3.16 -0.13
C ALA A 81 -4.06 -1.95 -0.90
N VAL A 82 -2.95 -2.13 -1.63
CA VAL A 82 -2.37 -1.07 -2.49
C VAL A 82 -3.33 -0.71 -3.63
N GLU A 83 -3.95 -1.71 -4.27
CA GLU A 83 -4.91 -1.46 -5.36
C GLU A 83 -6.16 -0.74 -4.85
N GLU A 84 -6.65 -1.09 -3.67
CA GLU A 84 -7.81 -0.46 -3.03
C GLU A 84 -7.49 0.98 -2.61
N ALA A 85 -6.34 1.21 -1.97
CA ALA A 85 -5.89 2.57 -1.65
C ALA A 85 -5.74 3.45 -2.90
N ALA A 86 -5.27 2.88 -4.02
CA ALA A 86 -5.19 3.61 -5.28
C ALA A 86 -6.57 3.94 -5.87
N LYS A 87 -7.58 3.08 -5.68
CA LYS A 87 -8.96 3.36 -6.08
C LYS A 87 -9.57 4.45 -5.21
N ASP A 88 -9.36 4.38 -3.90
CA ASP A 88 -9.86 5.37 -2.94
C ASP A 88 -9.23 6.75 -3.17
N ALA A 89 -7.91 6.81 -3.43
CA ALA A 89 -7.24 8.06 -3.76
C ALA A 89 -7.84 8.73 -5.02
N LYS A 90 -8.16 7.94 -6.05
CA LYS A 90 -8.82 8.44 -7.27
C LYS A 90 -10.24 8.90 -7.00
N ALA A 91 -11.00 8.15 -6.20
CA ALA A 91 -12.37 8.53 -5.81
C ALA A 91 -12.38 9.83 -5.01
N ASN A 92 -11.48 9.97 -4.04
CA ASN A 92 -11.32 11.16 -3.22
C ASN A 92 -10.90 12.37 -4.05
N ALA A 93 -9.93 12.22 -4.95
CA ALA A 93 -9.53 13.31 -5.86
C ALA A 93 -10.71 13.78 -6.72
N THR A 94 -11.53 12.85 -7.22
CA THR A 94 -12.72 13.19 -8.02
C THR A 94 -13.79 13.90 -7.17
N ALA A 95 -13.98 13.47 -5.92
CA ALA A 95 -14.91 14.09 -4.99
C ALA A 95 -14.50 15.54 -4.67
N LEU A 96 -13.22 15.80 -4.41
CA LEU A 96 -12.68 17.13 -4.18
C LEU A 96 -12.91 18.07 -5.37
N ILE A 97 -12.65 17.59 -6.60
CA ILE A 97 -12.91 18.38 -7.82
C ILE A 97 -14.41 18.73 -7.94
N ARG A 98 -15.30 17.77 -7.67
CA ARG A 98 -16.76 18.00 -7.70
C ARG A 98 -17.18 19.03 -6.65
N GLU A 99 -16.68 18.92 -5.43
CA GLU A 99 -17.00 19.84 -4.34
C GLU A 99 -16.56 21.27 -4.67
N GLU A 100 -15.32 21.46 -5.11
CA GLU A 100 -14.81 22.76 -5.56
C GLU A 100 -15.65 23.36 -6.69
N ALA A 101 -16.03 22.55 -7.69
CA ALA A 101 -16.90 23.00 -8.77
C ALA A 101 -18.29 23.44 -8.27
N MET A 102 -18.88 22.70 -7.32
CA MET A 102 -20.15 23.05 -6.70
C MET A 102 -20.06 24.34 -5.88
N GLN A 103 -19.01 24.52 -5.08
CA GLN A 103 -18.81 25.74 -4.30
C GLN A 103 -18.66 26.98 -5.20
N ARG A 104 -17.89 26.87 -6.31
CA ARG A 104 -17.75 27.94 -7.30
C ARG A 104 -19.06 28.26 -8.02
N ALA A 105 -19.84 27.24 -8.39
CA ALA A 105 -21.16 27.44 -9.00
C ALA A 105 -22.15 28.12 -8.04
N SER A 106 -22.13 27.75 -6.76
CA SER A 106 -22.98 28.34 -5.72
C SER A 106 -22.64 29.81 -5.45
N LYS A 107 -21.34 30.17 -5.38
CA LYS A 107 -20.89 31.56 -5.23
C LYS A 107 -21.34 32.47 -6.39
N ARG A 108 -21.35 31.96 -7.63
CA ARG A 108 -21.88 32.71 -8.79
C ARG A 108 -23.38 32.98 -8.69
N LYS A 109 -24.15 32.08 -8.07
CA LYS A 109 -25.61 32.26 -7.88
C LYS A 109 -25.93 33.38 -6.90
N ILE A 110 -25.12 33.56 -5.86
CA ILE A 110 -25.28 34.61 -4.84
C ILE A 110 -24.93 36.00 -5.42
N ASN A 111 -23.88 36.08 -6.25
CA ASN A 111 -23.47 37.34 -6.88
C ASN A 111 -24.43 37.87 -7.95
N ASN A 112 -25.38 37.06 -8.43
CA ASN A 112 -26.36 37.47 -9.45
C ASN A 112 -27.70 37.91 -8.87
N GLY A 113 -27.79 38.07 -7.54
CA GLY A 113 -29.02 38.37 -6.80
C GLY A 113 -29.21 39.82 -6.34
N GLU A 114 -28.19 40.66 -6.31
CA GLU A 114 -28.31 42.05 -5.83
C GLU A 114 -27.36 42.96 -6.60
N ASP A 115 -27.85 43.54 -7.70
CA ASP A 115 -27.31 44.76 -8.27
C ASP A 115 -27.87 45.94 -7.47
N ASP A 116 -27.21 46.27 -6.36
CA ASP A 116 -27.41 47.55 -5.68
C ASP A 116 -26.05 48.17 -5.30
N GLY A 117 -25.60 49.10 -6.14
CA GLY A 117 -24.88 50.34 -5.80
C GLY A 117 -23.55 50.32 -5.02
N SER A 118 -23.10 49.21 -4.42
CA SER A 118 -21.99 49.18 -3.44
C SER A 118 -20.88 48.18 -3.83
N SER A 119 -20.53 48.12 -5.11
CA SER A 119 -19.66 47.07 -5.67
C SER A 119 -18.16 47.38 -5.60
N THR A 120 -17.75 48.65 -5.49
CA THR A 120 -16.34 49.07 -5.56
C THR A 120 -15.58 48.85 -4.26
N SER A 121 -16.18 49.15 -3.10
CA SER A 121 -15.50 49.05 -1.79
C SER A 121 -15.27 47.60 -1.34
N LYS A 122 -16.22 46.70 -1.61
CA LYS A 122 -16.10 45.26 -1.27
C LYS A 122 -15.04 44.57 -2.13
N LYS A 123 -14.93 44.91 -3.43
CA LYS A 123 -13.88 44.39 -4.32
C LYS A 123 -12.49 44.82 -3.86
N LYS A 124 -12.35 46.08 -3.44
CA LYS A 124 -11.08 46.59 -2.90
C LYS A 124 -10.65 45.82 -1.65
N ALA A 125 -11.56 45.65 -0.68
CA ALA A 125 -11.26 44.90 0.54
C ALA A 125 -10.86 43.43 0.28
N PHE A 126 -11.51 42.78 -0.70
CA PHE A 126 -11.17 41.41 -1.10
C PHE A 126 -9.78 41.32 -1.74
N VAL A 127 -9.44 42.27 -2.61
CA VAL A 127 -8.11 42.35 -3.24
C VAL A 127 -7.03 42.67 -2.20
N ASP A 128 -7.31 43.56 -1.25
CA ASP A 128 -6.37 43.90 -0.18
C ASP A 128 -6.11 42.69 0.74
N LEU A 129 -7.15 41.91 1.07
CA LEU A 129 -7.01 40.67 1.84
C LEU A 129 -6.18 39.61 1.10
N GLN A 130 -6.46 39.41 -0.20
CA GLN A 130 -5.72 38.47 -1.04
C GLN A 130 -4.24 38.87 -1.19
N ASN A 131 -3.96 40.17 -1.33
CA ASN A 131 -2.60 40.69 -1.39
C ASN A 131 -1.86 40.53 -0.04
N ALA A 132 -2.56 40.69 1.08
CA ALA A 132 -1.99 40.45 2.41
C ALA A 132 -1.63 38.97 2.62
N GLU A 133 -2.48 38.06 2.16
CA GLU A 133 -2.23 36.62 2.22
C GLU A 133 -1.03 36.20 1.37
N ILE A 134 -0.92 36.71 0.13
CA ILE A 134 0.23 36.46 -0.76
C ILE A 134 1.54 36.94 -0.11
N ARG A 135 1.55 38.14 0.49
CA ARG A 135 2.75 38.66 1.17
C ARG A 135 3.19 37.77 2.33
N LEU A 136 2.24 37.29 3.12
CA LEU A 136 2.51 36.45 4.28
C LEU A 136 3.04 35.07 3.86
N GLU A 137 2.58 34.54 2.73
CA GLU A 137 3.11 33.30 2.15
C GLU A 137 4.53 33.49 1.60
N GLN A 138 4.81 34.61 0.94
CA GLN A 138 6.16 34.97 0.47
C GLN A 138 7.15 35.07 1.63
N GLU A 139 6.79 35.79 2.71
CA GLU A 139 7.65 35.94 3.89
C GLU A 139 7.94 34.59 4.57
N LYS A 140 6.94 33.71 4.67
CA LYS A 140 7.14 32.34 5.18
C LYS A 140 8.10 31.54 4.32
N LEU A 141 8.00 31.67 3.00
CA LEU A 141 8.88 30.97 2.07
C LEU A 141 10.32 31.49 2.19
N GLU A 142 10.51 32.81 2.25
CA GLU A 142 11.81 33.44 2.47
C GLU A 142 12.45 33.01 3.79
N TYR A 143 11.69 32.99 4.88
CA TYR A 143 12.17 32.51 6.17
C TYR A 143 12.64 31.05 6.08
N LYS A 144 11.86 30.19 5.42
CA LYS A 144 12.21 28.77 5.26
C LYS A 144 13.47 28.58 4.43
N THR A 145 13.64 29.34 3.35
CA THR A 145 14.84 29.35 2.52
C THR A 145 16.06 29.80 3.32
N LYS A 146 15.96 30.95 4.00
CA LYS A 146 17.06 31.51 4.78
C LYS A 146 17.48 30.58 5.92
N LYS A 147 16.53 29.92 6.57
CA LYS A 147 16.82 28.90 7.59
C LYS A 147 17.58 27.72 6.98
N HIS A 148 17.14 27.22 5.83
CA HIS A 148 17.81 26.12 5.17
C HIS A 148 19.23 26.49 4.70
N GLU A 149 19.43 27.70 4.21
CA GLU A 149 20.75 28.24 3.86
C GLU A 149 21.67 28.35 5.08
N ALA A 150 21.14 28.80 6.22
CA ALA A 150 21.90 28.85 7.47
C ALA A 150 22.32 27.44 7.94
N ASP A 151 21.41 26.46 7.89
CA ASP A 151 21.69 25.06 8.24
C ASP A 151 22.76 24.46 7.31
N ILE A 152 22.71 24.76 6.01
CA ILE A 152 23.74 24.34 5.04
C ILE A 152 25.08 25.00 5.35
N HIS A 153 25.09 26.29 5.67
CA HIS A 153 26.30 27.03 6.01
C HIS A 153 26.95 26.48 7.28
N GLU A 154 26.17 26.24 8.34
CA GLU A 154 26.64 25.63 9.59
C GLU A 154 27.23 24.24 9.34
N GLN A 155 26.57 23.42 8.52
CA GLN A 155 27.09 22.10 8.16
C GLN A 155 28.38 22.18 7.33
N ALA A 156 28.52 23.19 6.46
CA ALA A 156 29.74 23.41 5.69
C ALA A 156 30.91 23.83 6.59
N GLU A 157 30.67 24.72 7.55
CA GLU A 157 31.68 25.16 8.52
C GLU A 157 32.10 24.00 9.45
N ALA A 158 31.14 23.22 9.96
CA ALA A 158 31.45 22.03 10.77
C ALA A 158 32.29 20.98 10.01
N ARG A 159 32.10 20.85 8.68
CA ARG A 159 32.91 19.98 7.83
C ARG A 159 34.33 20.53 7.62
N LYS A 160 34.49 21.84 7.52
CA LYS A 160 35.82 22.48 7.43
C LYS A 160 36.58 22.33 8.74
N GLU A 161 35.93 22.57 9.88
CA GLU A 161 36.53 22.41 11.21
C GLU A 161 36.96 20.95 11.47
N CYS A 162 36.14 19.97 11.07
CA CYS A 162 36.52 18.55 11.08
C CYS A 162 37.71 18.23 10.16
N ALA A 163 37.90 18.96 9.06
CA ALA A 163 39.00 18.76 8.12
C ALA A 163 40.31 19.43 8.59
N GLU A 164 40.22 20.54 9.33
CA GLU A 164 41.37 21.26 9.89
C GLU A 164 41.93 20.60 11.17
N MET A 165 41.12 19.82 11.90
CA MET A 165 41.56 19.05 13.06
C MET A 165 42.20 17.68 12.73
N ARG A 166 42.45 17.37 11.45
CA ARG A 166 43.02 16.09 10.98
C ARG A 166 44.40 16.28 10.35
#